data_AF-X0YV08-F1
#
_entry.id   AF-X0YV08-F1
#
_cell.length_a   1.000
_cell.length_b   1.000
_cell.length_c   1.000
_cell.angle_alpha   90.00
_cell.angle_beta   90.00
_cell.angle_gamma   90.00
#
_symmetry.space_group_name_H-M   'P 1'
#
loop_
_entity.id
_entity.type
_entity.pdbx_description
1 polymer ?
#
loop_
_entity_poly.entity_id
_entity_poly.type
_entity_poly.pdbx_seq_one_letter_code
_entity_poly.pdbx_strand_id
1 'polypeptide(L)'
;ATRGGNEFNLNRVTRNIEIDGLKGAVRGLKRITEVNPQITANLIELTVENLVLAIAGAKATVTPTTDVLAEYLGVGTAAVDDFDCNHLTVVPLSEKVYIDEVLVSKVLVGDSLFIGANAAQNKGFDSTIGDWAAGTGGTFVSADGGVVGFGGKYTVGDDPSTDLPSLDDDGGLVLTNLVADKTYKFVIRAKFETAWTTGGVVTVHIDGQDFALPELTDSYAQTVIYFTASGTDATITLTCASLPTKDDILWIDSLEFNEYEGDYTIDYTTGVVQFIFEGVPGDGKEVTIAYAYYTPGTPTHYAITGGEIVDSDYIDNVALVGEISGKGQPVICIVKNALADAGFALSTAPRDESVPSIVFTGHYSGATADDEPWEIRYPRV
;
A
#
# COMPACT_ATOMS: atom_id res chain seq x y z
N ALA A 1 -17.09 -19.04 26.05
CA ALA A 1 -17.97 -18.90 27.24
C ALA A 1 -18.93 -17.75 26.96
N THR A 2 -20.21 -17.72 27.33
CA THR A 2 -20.96 -16.46 27.57
C THR A 2 -21.80 -16.65 28.83
N ARG A 3 -21.86 -15.65 29.72
CA ARG A 3 -22.57 -15.72 31.00
C ARG A 3 -23.50 -14.50 31.05
N GLY A 4 -24.79 -14.71 30.83
CA GLY A 4 -25.79 -13.63 30.73
C GLY A 4 -26.20 -13.34 29.29
N GLY A 5 -27.51 -13.25 29.06
CA GLY A 5 -28.20 -13.35 27.77
C GLY A 5 -27.60 -12.49 26.66
N ASN A 6 -27.24 -13.14 25.56
CA ASN A 6 -26.98 -12.51 24.27
C ASN A 6 -28.33 -12.27 23.58
N GLU A 7 -28.45 -11.18 22.86
CA GLU A 7 -29.69 -10.78 22.18
C GLU A 7 -29.47 -10.72 20.67
N PHE A 8 -30.44 -11.21 19.90
CA PHE A 8 -30.51 -10.99 18.47
C PHE A 8 -31.72 -10.10 18.19
N ASN A 9 -31.51 -8.94 17.58
CA ASN A 9 -32.55 -7.99 17.25
C ASN A 9 -32.47 -7.62 15.76
N LEU A 10 -33.60 -7.69 15.06
CA LEU A 10 -33.67 -7.42 13.63
C LEU A 10 -33.75 -5.92 13.28
N ASN A 11 -34.16 -5.08 14.25
CA ASN A 11 -34.44 -3.64 14.14
C ASN A 11 -35.02 -3.20 12.78
N ARG A 12 -36.20 -3.74 12.41
CA ARG A 12 -36.88 -3.36 11.16
C ARG A 12 -37.85 -2.21 11.39
N VAL A 13 -37.63 -1.10 10.69
CA VAL A 13 -38.58 0.02 10.66
C VAL A 13 -39.57 -0.19 9.51
N THR A 14 -40.85 -0.04 9.83
CA THR A 14 -41.92 -0.21 8.84
C THR A 14 -42.84 0.99 8.83
N ARG A 15 -43.15 1.49 7.63
CA ARG A 15 -44.10 2.58 7.42
C ARG A 15 -45.37 2.07 6.75
N ASN A 16 -46.50 2.67 7.12
CA ASN A 16 -47.76 2.50 6.40
C ASN A 16 -47.84 3.57 5.31
N ILE A 17 -48.25 3.17 4.11
CA ILE A 17 -48.63 4.12 3.06
C ILE A 17 -50.09 4.48 3.30
N GLU A 18 -50.34 5.74 3.65
CA GLU A 18 -51.68 6.26 3.87
C GLU A 18 -52.36 6.55 2.53
N ILE A 19 -53.59 6.06 2.36
CA ILE A 19 -54.47 6.40 1.24
C ILE A 19 -55.66 7.15 1.84
N ASP A 20 -55.94 8.31 1.27
CA ASP A 20 -56.99 9.21 1.76
C ASP A 20 -58.36 8.52 1.82
N GLY A 21 -59.09 8.74 2.92
CA GLY A 21 -60.43 8.19 3.16
C GLY A 21 -60.52 6.84 3.88
N LEU A 22 -59.41 6.19 4.26
CA LEU A 22 -59.42 4.91 4.98
C LEU A 22 -59.22 5.09 6.49
N LYS A 23 -59.96 4.32 7.29
CA LYS A 23 -60.01 4.44 8.76
C LYS A 23 -58.82 3.84 9.50
N GLY A 24 -57.78 3.37 8.81
CA GLY A 24 -56.61 2.74 9.44
C GLY A 24 -55.70 1.99 8.47
N ALA A 25 -54.73 1.27 9.04
CA ALA A 25 -53.74 0.52 8.29
C ALA A 25 -54.39 -0.55 7.39
N VAL A 26 -54.08 -0.49 6.10
CA VAL A 26 -54.62 -1.39 5.08
C VAL A 26 -53.65 -2.55 4.85
N ARG A 27 -54.18 -3.78 4.80
CA ARG A 27 -53.39 -4.98 4.49
C ARG A 27 -52.69 -4.81 3.13
N GLY A 28 -51.37 -4.96 3.10
CA GLY A 28 -50.55 -4.86 1.87
C GLY A 28 -49.90 -3.50 1.61
N LEU A 29 -50.25 -2.44 2.36
CA LEU A 29 -49.68 -1.09 2.23
C LEU A 29 -48.55 -0.79 3.22
N LYS A 30 -48.03 -1.84 3.87
CA LYS A 30 -46.89 -1.72 4.78
C LYS A 30 -45.60 -1.95 4.01
N ARG A 31 -44.64 -1.04 4.13
CA ARG A 31 -43.31 -1.14 3.52
C ARG A 31 -42.24 -1.07 4.61
N ILE A 32 -41.18 -1.85 4.42
CA ILE A 32 -39.97 -1.76 5.23
C ILE A 32 -39.18 -0.57 4.71
N THR A 33 -38.67 0.25 5.62
CA THR A 33 -37.89 1.44 5.30
C THR A 33 -36.44 1.32 5.73
N GLU A 34 -36.16 0.47 6.70
CA GLU A 34 -34.84 0.31 7.29
C GLU A 34 -34.73 -1.06 7.95
N VAL A 35 -33.55 -1.67 7.88
CA VAL A 35 -33.22 -2.99 8.44
C VAL A 35 -31.80 -2.92 8.99
N ASN A 36 -31.66 -2.92 10.32
CA ASN A 36 -30.35 -2.87 11.00
C ASN A 36 -30.22 -4.07 11.96
N PRO A 37 -29.95 -5.28 11.45
CA PRO A 37 -29.89 -6.46 12.28
C PRO A 37 -28.67 -6.39 13.22
N GLN A 38 -28.88 -6.70 14.50
CA GLN A 38 -27.91 -6.56 15.57
C GLN A 38 -27.80 -7.82 16.42
N ILE A 39 -26.57 -8.18 16.79
CA ILE A 39 -26.27 -9.15 17.84
C ILE A 39 -25.57 -8.43 18.99
N THR A 40 -26.14 -8.52 20.18
CA THR A 40 -25.51 -8.06 21.41
C THR A 40 -24.86 -9.25 22.11
N ALA A 41 -23.54 -9.21 22.27
CA ALA A 41 -22.74 -10.26 22.89
C ALA A 41 -21.96 -9.71 24.09
N ASN A 42 -21.94 -10.47 25.18
CA ASN A 42 -21.19 -10.14 26.38
C ASN A 42 -19.81 -10.81 26.36
N LEU A 43 -18.74 -10.02 26.43
CA LEU A 43 -17.36 -10.53 26.42
C LEU A 43 -17.00 -11.15 27.77
N ILE A 44 -16.75 -12.45 27.79
CA ILE A 44 -16.24 -13.13 29.00
C ILE A 44 -14.77 -12.82 29.25
N GLU A 45 -13.98 -12.71 28.18
CA GLU A 45 -12.54 -12.61 28.28
C GLU A 45 -12.04 -11.37 27.53
N LEU A 46 -11.21 -10.58 28.21
CA LEU A 46 -10.53 -9.41 27.65
C LEU A 46 -9.19 -9.83 27.06
N THR A 47 -9.22 -10.57 25.95
CA THR A 47 -8.01 -10.82 25.14
C THR A 47 -7.78 -9.65 24.17
N VAL A 48 -6.55 -9.52 23.66
CA VAL A 48 -6.22 -8.50 22.64
C VAL A 48 -7.08 -8.69 21.39
N GLU A 49 -7.28 -9.93 20.95
CA GLU A 49 -8.14 -10.28 19.82
C GLU A 49 -9.59 -9.85 20.04
N ASN A 50 -10.16 -10.12 21.23
CA ASN A 50 -11.52 -9.71 21.55
C ASN A 50 -11.66 -8.19 21.63
N LEU A 51 -10.62 -7.48 22.08
CA LEU A 51 -10.62 -6.01 22.12
C LEU A 51 -10.53 -5.39 20.71
N VAL A 52 -9.75 -5.99 19.81
CA VAL A 52 -9.68 -5.58 18.40
C VAL A 52 -11.03 -5.82 17.70
N LEU A 53 -11.67 -6.96 17.93
CA LEU A 53 -12.99 -7.25 17.37
C LEU A 53 -14.11 -6.39 17.97
N ALA A 54 -13.92 -5.90 19.19
CA ALA A 54 -14.89 -5.08 19.91
C ALA A 54 -14.87 -3.59 19.52
N ILE A 55 -13.82 -3.13 18.84
CA ILE A 55 -13.62 -1.73 18.48
C ILE A 55 -13.39 -1.66 16.96
N ALA A 56 -14.37 -1.16 16.21
CA ALA A 56 -14.24 -1.00 14.77
C ALA A 56 -13.01 -0.15 14.40
N GLY A 57 -12.22 -0.62 13.43
CA GLY A 57 -10.98 0.03 12.98
C GLY A 57 -9.81 -0.05 13.96
N ALA A 58 -9.92 -0.84 15.04
CA ALA A 58 -8.82 -1.00 15.99
C ALA A 58 -7.71 -1.89 15.45
N LYS A 59 -6.47 -1.54 15.79
CA LYS A 59 -5.28 -2.33 15.45
C LYS A 59 -4.46 -2.57 16.71
N ALA A 60 -3.94 -3.79 16.85
CA ALA A 60 -2.99 -4.11 17.91
C ALA A 60 -1.57 -4.06 17.35
N THR A 61 -0.69 -3.30 18.02
CA THR A 61 0.72 -3.21 17.66
C THR A 61 1.60 -3.55 18.85
N VAL A 62 2.68 -4.29 18.59
CA VAL A 62 3.74 -4.55 19.55
C VAL A 62 4.80 -3.46 19.36
N THR A 63 4.55 -2.29 19.94
CA THR A 63 5.43 -1.13 19.79
C THR A 63 6.61 -1.23 20.79
N PRO A 64 7.83 -0.83 20.42
CA PRO A 64 8.88 -0.62 21.41
C PRO A 64 8.47 0.48 22.41
N THR A 65 9.13 0.49 23.55
CA THR A 65 8.52 0.93 24.82
C THR A 65 8.19 2.42 24.98
N THR A 66 8.69 3.35 24.17
CA THR A 66 8.32 4.79 24.23
C THR A 66 8.81 5.54 22.99
N ASP A 67 8.00 6.48 22.48
CA ASP A 67 8.41 7.49 21.51
C ASP A 67 9.24 8.57 22.22
N VAL A 68 10.51 8.73 21.84
CA VAL A 68 11.37 9.79 22.36
C VAL A 68 11.60 10.82 21.26
N LEU A 69 11.35 12.10 21.57
CA LEU A 69 11.64 13.21 20.66
C LEU A 69 13.15 13.49 20.65
N ALA A 70 13.71 13.58 19.45
CA ALA A 70 15.09 13.98 19.20
C ALA A 70 15.17 15.02 18.09
N GLU A 71 16.31 15.71 18.06
CA GLU A 71 16.66 16.68 17.04
C GLU A 71 18.07 16.38 16.55
N TYR A 72 18.23 16.34 15.23
CA TYR A 72 19.51 16.25 14.56
C TYR A 72 19.85 17.58 13.91
N LEU A 73 21.13 17.97 13.99
CA LEU A 73 21.67 19.19 13.39
C LEU A 73 22.81 18.82 12.45
N GLY A 74 22.71 19.26 11.20
CA GLY A 74 23.68 19.01 10.14
C GLY A 74 23.93 20.26 9.28
N VAL A 75 24.87 20.12 8.35
CA VAL A 75 25.20 21.15 7.35
C VAL A 75 25.27 20.52 5.97
N GLY A 76 24.69 21.19 4.97
CA GLY A 76 24.75 20.77 3.57
C GLY A 76 26.15 20.90 2.97
N THR A 77 26.48 20.05 1.98
CA THR A 77 27.78 19.97 1.31
C THR A 77 27.72 20.15 -0.21
N ALA A 78 26.55 20.51 -0.77
CA ALA A 78 26.28 20.68 -2.21
C ALA A 78 26.44 19.40 -3.08
N ALA A 79 26.68 18.24 -2.47
CA ALA A 79 26.55 16.93 -3.09
C ALA A 79 25.33 16.19 -2.49
N VAL A 80 25.07 14.94 -2.88
CA VAL A 80 24.04 14.13 -2.21
C VAL A 80 24.43 13.98 -0.73
N ASP A 81 23.65 14.60 0.14
CA ASP A 81 23.86 14.57 1.59
C ASP A 81 22.88 13.61 2.26
N ASP A 82 23.45 12.58 2.90
CA ASP A 82 22.73 11.68 3.79
C ASP A 82 22.90 12.16 5.23
N PHE A 83 21.79 12.44 5.89
CA PHE A 83 21.76 12.87 7.28
C PHE A 83 21.28 11.72 8.17
N ASP A 84 22.23 11.08 8.85
CA ASP A 84 21.96 10.01 9.80
C ASP A 84 21.46 10.61 11.13
N CYS A 85 20.19 10.37 11.45
CA CYS A 85 19.60 10.76 12.72
C CYS A 85 20.28 10.08 13.94
N ASN A 86 21.16 9.10 13.73
CA ASN A 86 21.86 8.29 14.73
C ASN A 86 20.93 7.49 15.65
N HIS A 87 19.69 7.26 15.19
CA HIS A 87 18.68 6.49 15.91
C HIS A 87 17.98 5.54 14.95
N LEU A 88 18.14 4.24 15.20
CA LEU A 88 17.41 3.21 14.48
C LEU A 88 15.93 3.24 14.90
N THR A 89 15.04 2.77 14.02
CA THR A 89 13.60 2.68 14.32
C THR A 89 12.97 4.06 14.63
N VAL A 90 13.01 4.97 13.66
CA VAL A 90 12.28 6.24 13.70
C VAL A 90 10.78 5.96 13.58
N VAL A 91 9.96 6.69 14.36
CA VAL A 91 8.50 6.60 14.29
C VAL A 91 8.04 7.11 12.93
N PRO A 92 7.33 6.31 12.11
CA PRO A 92 6.90 6.73 10.80
C PRO A 92 6.08 8.03 10.84
N LEU A 93 6.39 8.98 9.94
CA LEU A 93 5.73 10.28 9.80
C LEU A 93 5.89 11.23 11.00
N SER A 94 6.82 10.95 11.91
CA SER A 94 7.14 11.85 13.03
C SER A 94 8.13 12.96 12.66
N GLU A 95 8.83 12.78 11.55
CA GLU A 95 9.91 13.65 11.08
C GLU A 95 9.42 14.99 10.55
N LYS A 96 10.18 16.04 10.85
CA LYS A 96 10.09 17.37 10.25
C LYS A 96 11.50 17.84 9.93
N VAL A 97 11.76 18.10 8.66
CA VAL A 97 13.07 18.52 8.16
C VAL A 97 13.00 20.00 7.80
N TYR A 98 14.01 20.75 8.22
CA TYR A 98 14.15 22.18 7.95
C TYR A 98 15.51 22.45 7.29
N ILE A 99 15.52 23.33 6.29
CA ILE A 99 16.74 23.92 5.72
C ILE A 99 16.70 25.42 5.99
N ASP A 100 17.71 25.98 6.67
CA ASP A 100 17.75 27.38 7.11
C ASP A 100 16.42 27.82 7.78
N GLU A 101 15.93 27.02 8.72
CA GLU A 101 14.64 27.22 9.44
C GLU A 101 13.37 27.13 8.57
N VAL A 102 13.48 26.79 7.27
CA VAL A 102 12.33 26.59 6.38
C VAL A 102 11.96 25.11 6.34
N LEU A 103 10.71 24.79 6.69
CA LEU A 103 10.18 23.43 6.60
C LEU A 103 10.18 22.97 5.14
N VAL A 104 10.81 21.84 4.88
CA VAL A 104 10.81 21.16 3.59
C VAL A 104 9.86 19.97 3.60
N SER A 105 9.44 19.57 2.41
CA SER A 105 8.43 18.55 2.19
C SER A 105 9.01 17.15 2.11
N LYS A 106 8.34 16.19 2.75
CA LYS A 106 8.67 14.77 2.59
C LYS A 106 8.24 14.32 1.20
N VAL A 107 9.05 13.50 0.55
CA VAL A 107 8.65 12.93 -0.73
C VAL A 107 7.51 11.92 -0.59
N LEU A 108 6.48 12.12 -1.42
CA LEU A 108 5.41 11.17 -1.68
C LEU A 108 5.63 10.48 -3.05
N VAL A 109 5.39 9.17 -3.08
CA VAL A 109 5.40 8.38 -4.32
C VAL A 109 4.00 8.44 -4.93
N GLY A 110 3.89 8.97 -6.14
CA GLY A 110 2.65 8.97 -6.93
C GLY A 110 2.34 7.62 -7.57
N ASP A 111 1.21 7.54 -8.27
CA ASP A 111 0.80 6.35 -9.01
C ASP A 111 1.83 5.94 -10.08
N SER A 112 1.75 4.68 -10.52
CA SER A 112 2.65 4.18 -11.58
C SER A 112 2.37 4.89 -12.90
N LEU A 113 3.42 5.36 -13.56
CA LEU A 113 3.35 5.96 -14.90
C LEU A 113 3.31 4.91 -16.03
N PHE A 114 3.55 3.63 -15.73
CA PHE A 114 3.27 2.55 -16.67
C PHE A 114 1.76 2.32 -16.74
N ILE A 115 1.19 2.56 -17.92
CA ILE A 115 -0.25 2.50 -18.17
C ILE A 115 -0.54 1.62 -19.40
N GLY A 116 -1.81 1.47 -19.74
CA GLY A 116 -2.24 0.64 -20.85
C GLY A 116 -2.36 -0.85 -20.52
N ALA A 117 -2.75 -1.63 -21.53
CA ALA A 117 -3.09 -3.05 -21.36
C ALA A 117 -1.88 -3.92 -20.98
N ASN A 118 -0.67 -3.51 -21.36
CA ASN A 118 0.57 -4.25 -21.14
C ASN A 118 1.43 -3.65 -20.01
N ALA A 119 0.87 -2.75 -19.17
CA ALA A 119 1.61 -2.07 -18.11
C ALA A 119 2.40 -3.02 -17.19
N ALA A 120 1.85 -4.20 -16.88
CA ALA A 120 2.54 -5.20 -16.08
C ALA A 120 3.76 -5.80 -16.82
N GLN A 121 3.61 -6.09 -18.11
CA GLN A 121 4.68 -6.66 -18.94
C GLN A 121 5.77 -5.63 -19.21
N ASN A 122 5.43 -4.33 -19.32
CA ASN A 122 6.41 -3.25 -19.45
C ASN A 122 7.31 -3.08 -18.21
N LYS A 123 6.93 -3.68 -17.07
CA LYS A 123 7.65 -3.60 -15.79
C LYS A 123 8.40 -4.88 -15.43
N GLY A 124 7.74 -6.03 -15.53
CA GLY A 124 8.24 -7.32 -15.02
C GLY A 124 8.41 -8.40 -16.08
N PHE A 125 8.00 -8.16 -17.32
CA PHE A 125 8.22 -9.09 -18.44
C PHE A 125 7.69 -10.53 -18.20
N ASP A 126 6.64 -10.71 -17.39
CA ASP A 126 6.17 -12.04 -16.94
C ASP A 126 5.73 -13.02 -18.06
N SER A 127 5.46 -12.51 -19.26
CA SER A 127 4.94 -13.33 -20.37
C SER A 127 5.29 -12.81 -21.76
N THR A 128 5.47 -11.51 -21.91
CA THR A 128 5.86 -10.84 -23.15
C THR A 128 6.80 -9.68 -22.83
N ILE A 129 7.37 -9.05 -23.85
CA ILE A 129 8.12 -7.80 -23.70
C ILE A 129 7.21 -6.57 -23.55
N GLY A 130 5.89 -6.75 -23.45
CA GLY A 130 4.92 -5.66 -23.50
C GLY A 130 5.03 -4.86 -24.80
N ASP A 131 5.11 -3.55 -24.68
CA ASP A 131 5.19 -2.58 -25.78
C ASP A 131 6.65 -2.17 -26.08
N TRP A 132 7.63 -2.82 -25.45
CA TRP A 132 9.05 -2.54 -25.69
C TRP A 132 9.46 -2.86 -27.13
N ALA A 133 10.22 -1.95 -27.73
CA ALA A 133 10.97 -2.20 -28.94
C ALA A 133 12.35 -2.79 -28.60
N ALA A 134 12.84 -3.74 -29.40
CA ALA A 134 14.10 -4.42 -29.12
C ALA A 134 15.35 -3.54 -29.30
N GLY A 135 15.25 -2.38 -29.95
CA GLY A 135 16.42 -1.62 -30.43
C GLY A 135 16.90 -2.12 -31.80
N THR A 136 18.07 -1.64 -32.22
CA THR A 136 18.70 -2.08 -33.47
C THR A 136 19.79 -3.12 -33.16
N GLY A 137 19.98 -4.12 -34.03
CA GLY A 137 21.14 -5.01 -33.92
C GLY A 137 21.05 -6.12 -32.86
N GLY A 138 19.86 -6.43 -32.35
CA GLY A 138 19.64 -7.54 -31.42
C GLY A 138 18.19 -7.99 -31.32
N THR A 139 17.94 -8.89 -30.38
CA THR A 139 16.61 -9.42 -30.08
C THR A 139 16.27 -9.17 -28.61
N PHE A 140 15.04 -8.75 -28.33
CA PHE A 140 14.55 -8.55 -26.97
C PHE A 140 13.36 -9.47 -26.71
N VAL A 141 13.45 -10.30 -25.68
CA VAL A 141 12.43 -11.30 -25.35
C VAL A 141 12.22 -11.40 -23.85
N SER A 142 11.00 -11.76 -23.44
CA SER A 142 10.73 -12.22 -22.07
C SER A 142 11.30 -13.63 -21.90
N ALA A 143 12.18 -13.84 -20.93
CA ALA A 143 12.82 -15.13 -20.67
C ALA A 143 13.03 -15.39 -19.17
N ASP A 144 13.09 -16.66 -18.78
CA ASP A 144 13.43 -17.07 -17.41
C ASP A 144 14.89 -16.67 -17.09
N GLY A 145 15.09 -15.96 -15.98
CA GLY A 145 16.37 -15.31 -15.65
C GLY A 145 16.26 -13.89 -15.08
N GLY A 146 15.03 -13.42 -14.81
CA GLY A 146 14.69 -12.20 -14.09
C GLY A 146 15.24 -12.15 -12.66
N VAL A 147 14.96 -11.07 -11.95
CA VAL A 147 15.25 -10.95 -10.51
C VAL A 147 14.48 -12.03 -9.75
N VAL A 148 13.22 -12.22 -10.14
CA VAL A 148 12.40 -13.37 -9.76
C VAL A 148 11.64 -13.84 -10.99
N GLY A 149 11.89 -15.07 -11.45
CA GLY A 149 11.20 -15.62 -12.61
C GLY A 149 11.64 -15.01 -13.94
N PHE A 150 10.72 -14.37 -14.66
CA PHE A 150 10.99 -13.82 -15.98
C PHE A 150 11.62 -12.43 -15.92
N GLY A 151 12.36 -12.08 -16.97
CA GLY A 151 12.92 -10.75 -17.18
C GLY A 151 13.09 -10.45 -18.67
N GLY A 152 13.34 -9.18 -18.99
CA GLY A 152 13.63 -8.74 -20.34
C GLY A 152 15.06 -9.07 -20.73
N LYS A 153 15.24 -10.01 -21.66
CA LYS A 153 16.55 -10.44 -22.17
C LYS A 153 16.82 -9.81 -23.53
N TYR A 154 17.79 -8.92 -23.59
CA TYR A 154 18.34 -8.43 -24.85
C TYR A 154 19.58 -9.25 -25.22
N THR A 155 19.59 -9.82 -26.42
CA THR A 155 20.72 -10.57 -26.98
C THR A 155 21.21 -9.88 -28.24
N VAL A 156 22.47 -9.48 -28.26
CA VAL A 156 23.12 -8.81 -29.39
C VAL A 156 23.26 -9.77 -30.57
N GLY A 157 22.86 -9.31 -31.75
CA GLY A 157 22.84 -10.09 -32.99
C GLY A 157 24.11 -9.97 -33.83
N ASP A 158 23.99 -10.39 -35.10
CA ASP A 158 25.08 -10.39 -36.08
C ASP A 158 25.52 -8.99 -36.53
N ASP A 159 24.65 -7.99 -36.40
CA ASP A 159 24.91 -6.58 -36.71
C ASP A 159 24.76 -5.73 -35.43
N PRO A 160 25.73 -5.77 -34.50
CA PRO A 160 25.63 -5.06 -33.23
C PRO A 160 25.36 -3.55 -33.40
N SER A 161 24.64 -2.98 -32.45
CA SER A 161 24.35 -1.54 -32.38
C SER A 161 24.46 -1.04 -30.95
N THR A 162 24.60 0.28 -30.81
CA THR A 162 24.50 0.97 -29.52
C THR A 162 23.06 1.27 -29.11
N ASP A 163 22.08 1.13 -30.03
CA ASP A 163 20.66 1.32 -29.70
C ASP A 163 20.09 0.03 -29.13
N LEU A 164 19.84 0.02 -27.82
CA LEU A 164 19.31 -1.12 -27.09
C LEU A 164 17.78 -0.98 -26.95
N PRO A 165 17.09 -1.80 -26.15
CA PRO A 165 15.63 -1.70 -26.02
C PRO A 165 15.14 -0.32 -25.60
N SER A 166 13.96 0.03 -26.11
CA SER A 166 13.27 1.30 -25.81
C SER A 166 11.78 1.06 -25.60
N LEU A 167 11.15 1.97 -24.85
CA LEU A 167 9.73 2.03 -24.59
C LEU A 167 9.24 3.46 -24.86
N ASP A 168 8.47 3.60 -25.93
CA ASP A 168 7.79 4.84 -26.33
C ASP A 168 6.53 5.03 -25.46
N ASP A 169 6.14 6.28 -25.20
CA ASP A 169 4.91 6.60 -24.47
C ASP A 169 3.63 6.33 -25.28
N ASP A 170 3.76 6.18 -26.60
CA ASP A 170 2.68 6.04 -27.59
C ASP A 170 1.63 7.16 -27.45
N GLY A 171 2.10 8.39 -27.25
CA GLY A 171 1.26 9.57 -27.07
C GLY A 171 0.46 9.54 -25.75
N GLY A 172 1.00 8.89 -24.72
CA GLY A 172 0.36 8.82 -23.41
C GLY A 172 -0.49 7.58 -23.18
N LEU A 173 -0.29 6.50 -23.94
CA LEU A 173 -1.08 5.26 -23.85
C LEU A 173 -0.32 4.10 -23.18
N VAL A 174 1.00 4.11 -23.26
CA VAL A 174 1.92 3.11 -22.69
C VAL A 174 2.59 3.66 -21.44
N LEU A 175 3.09 4.89 -21.53
CA LEU A 175 3.58 5.68 -20.42
C LEU A 175 2.75 6.95 -20.33
N THR A 176 2.44 7.43 -19.13
CA THR A 176 1.81 8.74 -18.99
C THR A 176 2.82 9.82 -19.41
N ASN A 177 2.37 10.80 -20.20
CA ASN A 177 3.18 11.97 -20.55
C ASN A 177 3.71 12.67 -19.30
N LEU A 178 4.95 13.12 -19.37
CA LEU A 178 5.53 13.91 -18.28
C LEU A 178 4.90 15.29 -18.21
N VAL A 179 5.02 15.90 -17.03
CA VAL A 179 4.65 17.28 -16.78
C VAL A 179 5.93 18.04 -16.48
N ALA A 180 6.20 19.07 -17.28
CA ALA A 180 7.37 19.92 -17.09
C ALA A 180 7.44 20.46 -15.64
N ASP A 181 8.66 20.55 -15.13
CA ASP A 181 9.03 20.98 -13.77
C ASP A 181 8.60 20.02 -12.65
N LYS A 182 8.01 18.86 -12.97
CA LYS A 182 7.78 17.80 -11.99
C LYS A 182 8.97 16.84 -11.90
N THR A 183 9.23 16.37 -10.69
CA THR A 183 10.26 15.36 -10.43
C THR A 183 9.66 13.96 -10.52
N TYR A 184 10.42 13.04 -11.10
CA TYR A 184 10.03 11.65 -11.27
C TYR A 184 11.12 10.72 -10.75
N LYS A 185 10.69 9.54 -10.32
CA LYS A 185 11.56 8.43 -9.92
C LYS A 185 11.42 7.31 -10.94
N PHE A 186 12.54 6.90 -11.51
CA PHE A 186 12.65 5.70 -12.32
C PHE A 186 13.57 4.67 -11.64
N VAL A 187 13.12 3.43 -11.50
CA VAL A 187 13.92 2.32 -11.00
C VAL A 187 14.07 1.30 -12.10
N ILE A 188 15.28 0.80 -12.26
CA ILE A 188 15.59 -0.30 -13.17
C ILE A 188 16.57 -1.25 -12.50
N ARG A 189 16.34 -2.56 -12.62
CA ARG A 189 17.34 -3.57 -12.26
C ARG A 189 17.93 -4.13 -13.53
N ALA A 190 19.25 -4.16 -13.62
CA ALA A 190 19.96 -4.64 -14.79
C ALA A 190 21.15 -5.53 -14.42
N LYS A 191 21.52 -6.43 -15.32
CA LYS A 191 22.76 -7.23 -15.25
C LYS A 191 23.22 -7.60 -16.65
N PHE A 192 24.46 -8.02 -16.77
CA PHE A 192 24.92 -8.74 -17.96
C PHE A 192 24.84 -10.24 -17.70
N GLU A 193 24.62 -11.08 -18.71
CA GLU A 193 24.75 -12.54 -18.54
C GLU A 193 26.19 -12.99 -18.80
N THR A 194 26.85 -12.34 -19.75
CA THR A 194 28.25 -12.52 -20.11
C THR A 194 28.99 -11.20 -19.89
N ALA A 195 30.30 -11.27 -19.65
CA ALA A 195 31.11 -10.05 -19.50
C ALA A 195 31.06 -9.24 -20.81
N TRP A 196 30.31 -8.15 -20.79
CA TRP A 196 30.11 -7.25 -21.92
C TRP A 196 31.36 -6.40 -22.16
N THR A 197 32.40 -7.06 -22.64
CA THR A 197 33.81 -6.61 -22.57
C THR A 197 34.09 -5.38 -23.43
N THR A 198 33.31 -5.16 -24.49
CA THR A 198 33.47 -4.00 -25.38
C THR A 198 32.24 -3.09 -25.44
N GLY A 199 31.09 -3.48 -24.88
CA GLY A 199 29.86 -2.67 -24.94
C GLY A 199 29.90 -1.41 -24.08
N GLY A 200 30.76 -1.42 -23.06
CA GLY A 200 30.92 -0.27 -22.18
C GLY A 200 29.70 -0.07 -21.29
N VAL A 201 29.54 1.17 -20.80
CA VAL A 201 28.51 1.52 -19.83
C VAL A 201 27.15 1.66 -20.52
N VAL A 202 26.13 1.04 -19.95
CA VAL A 202 24.73 1.20 -20.38
C VAL A 202 24.19 2.51 -19.83
N THR A 203 23.49 3.27 -20.66
CA THR A 203 22.89 4.55 -20.31
C THR A 203 21.38 4.48 -20.49
N VAL A 204 20.64 4.95 -19.50
CA VAL A 204 19.19 5.19 -19.58
C VAL A 204 18.99 6.62 -20.04
N HIS A 205 18.24 6.80 -21.12
CA HIS A 205 17.80 8.09 -21.62
C HIS A 205 16.33 8.27 -21.28
N ILE A 206 16.00 9.40 -20.66
CA ILE A 206 14.63 9.77 -20.34
C ILE A 206 14.47 11.29 -20.40
N ASP A 207 13.45 11.78 -21.10
CA ASP A 207 13.22 13.23 -21.31
C ASP A 207 14.49 14.01 -21.75
N GLY A 208 15.29 13.40 -22.64
CA GLY A 208 16.53 13.99 -23.14
C GLY A 208 17.68 14.08 -22.13
N GLN A 209 17.57 13.44 -20.97
CA GLN A 209 18.60 13.34 -19.93
C GLN A 209 19.21 11.94 -19.91
N ASP A 210 20.51 11.88 -19.57
CA ASP A 210 21.32 10.67 -19.66
C ASP A 210 21.78 10.20 -18.28
N PHE A 211 21.46 8.95 -17.93
CA PHE A 211 21.82 8.33 -16.66
C PHE A 211 22.59 7.03 -16.88
N ALA A 212 23.89 7.07 -16.63
CA ALA A 212 24.74 5.89 -16.69
C ALA A 212 24.38 4.90 -15.58
N LEU A 213 24.14 3.64 -15.95
CA LEU A 213 24.02 2.55 -14.99
C LEU A 213 25.39 2.29 -14.32
N PRO A 214 25.42 1.76 -13.08
CA PRO A 214 26.66 1.31 -12.46
C PRO A 214 27.31 0.21 -13.30
N GLU A 215 28.56 -0.13 -12.98
CA GLU A 215 29.21 -1.29 -13.61
C GLU A 215 28.38 -2.56 -13.38
N LEU A 216 27.85 -3.12 -14.47
CA LEU A 216 26.98 -4.29 -14.43
C LEU A 216 27.83 -5.56 -14.48
N THR A 217 27.40 -6.56 -13.72
CA THR A 217 28.04 -7.88 -13.62
C THR A 217 27.03 -8.97 -13.95
N ASP A 218 27.32 -10.23 -13.61
CA ASP A 218 26.40 -11.36 -13.72
C ASP A 218 25.27 -11.36 -12.67
N SER A 219 25.20 -10.31 -11.84
CA SER A 219 24.23 -10.12 -10.76
C SER A 219 23.42 -8.84 -10.98
N TYR A 220 22.12 -8.88 -10.68
CA TYR A 220 21.25 -7.71 -10.81
C TYR A 220 21.70 -6.58 -9.88
N ALA A 221 22.01 -5.43 -10.49
CA ALA A 221 22.20 -4.17 -9.80
C ALA A 221 20.93 -3.33 -9.95
N GLN A 222 20.40 -2.83 -8.83
CA GLN A 222 19.31 -1.86 -8.84
C GLN A 222 19.88 -0.46 -9.01
N THR A 223 19.30 0.29 -9.94
CA THR A 223 19.60 1.71 -10.13
C THR A 223 18.32 2.50 -9.90
N VAL A 224 18.43 3.57 -9.11
CA VAL A 224 17.35 4.54 -8.87
C VAL A 224 17.78 5.86 -9.50
N ILE A 225 16.96 6.37 -10.39
CA ILE A 225 17.17 7.60 -11.15
C ILE A 225 16.10 8.59 -10.72
N TYR A 226 16.54 9.79 -10.38
CA TYR A 226 15.67 10.94 -10.16
C TYR A 226 15.98 12.00 -11.21
N PHE A 227 14.93 12.55 -11.81
CA PHE A 227 15.08 13.61 -12.80
C PHE A 227 13.85 14.53 -12.78
N THR A 228 14.08 15.78 -13.13
CA THR A 228 13.02 16.78 -13.34
C THR A 228 12.67 16.80 -14.82
N ALA A 229 11.39 16.63 -15.15
CA ALA A 229 10.95 16.67 -16.53
C ALA A 229 11.07 18.10 -17.09
N SER A 230 11.73 18.23 -18.23
CA SER A 230 11.87 19.42 -19.05
C SER A 230 10.81 19.52 -20.14
N GLY A 231 10.19 18.39 -20.49
CA GLY A 231 9.13 18.30 -21.49
C GLY A 231 8.00 17.37 -21.08
N THR A 232 7.39 16.74 -22.08
CA THR A 232 6.26 15.81 -21.90
C THR A 232 6.59 14.39 -22.34
N ASP A 233 7.80 14.15 -22.82
CA ASP A 233 8.22 12.88 -23.41
C ASP A 233 8.67 11.91 -22.31
N ALA A 234 7.87 10.86 -22.08
CA ALA A 234 8.17 9.85 -21.08
C ALA A 234 9.00 8.67 -21.63
N THR A 235 9.43 8.74 -22.90
CA THR A 235 10.15 7.65 -23.57
C THR A 235 11.39 7.22 -22.80
N ILE A 236 11.52 5.91 -22.58
CA ILE A 236 12.69 5.28 -21.97
C ILE A 236 13.50 4.64 -23.09
N THR A 237 14.75 5.05 -23.28
CA THR A 237 15.66 4.41 -24.23
C THR A 237 16.93 3.95 -23.53
N LEU A 238 17.42 2.77 -23.88
CA LEU A 238 18.71 2.28 -23.42
C LEU A 238 19.75 2.37 -24.53
N THR A 239 20.95 2.83 -24.22
CA THR A 239 22.10 2.73 -25.13
C THR A 239 23.34 2.21 -24.41
N CYS A 240 24.38 1.86 -25.17
CA CYS A 240 25.70 1.59 -24.61
C CYS A 240 26.78 2.45 -25.28
N ALA A 241 27.78 2.86 -24.50
CA ALA A 241 28.79 3.83 -24.94
C ALA A 241 29.72 3.32 -26.06
N SER A 242 29.88 2.01 -26.19
CA SER A 242 30.71 1.36 -27.21
C SER A 242 29.93 0.24 -27.89
N LEU A 243 30.34 -0.12 -29.11
CA LEU A 243 29.64 -1.16 -29.86
C LEU A 243 29.77 -2.51 -29.13
N PRO A 244 28.64 -3.21 -28.90
CA PRO A 244 28.68 -4.50 -28.24
C PRO A 244 29.17 -5.60 -29.16
N THR A 245 29.55 -6.75 -28.60
CA THR A 245 29.91 -7.93 -29.38
C THR A 245 28.67 -8.82 -29.56
N LYS A 246 28.60 -9.52 -30.69
CA LYS A 246 27.60 -10.56 -30.93
C LYS A 246 27.50 -11.51 -29.73
N ASP A 247 26.27 -11.90 -29.39
CA ASP A 247 25.91 -12.79 -28.29
C ASP A 247 26.14 -12.20 -26.88
N ASP A 248 26.56 -10.94 -26.75
CA ASP A 248 26.48 -10.22 -25.48
C ASP A 248 25.01 -10.09 -25.05
N ILE A 249 24.76 -10.21 -23.75
CA ILE A 249 23.40 -10.23 -23.19
C ILE A 249 23.26 -9.19 -22.08
N LEU A 250 22.24 -8.35 -22.24
CA LEU A 250 21.74 -7.44 -21.21
C LEU A 250 20.39 -7.96 -20.70
N TRP A 251 20.25 -7.98 -19.39
CA TRP A 251 18.97 -8.21 -18.72
C TRP A 251 18.48 -6.92 -18.09
N ILE A 252 17.18 -6.65 -18.23
CA ILE A 252 16.45 -5.62 -17.47
C ILE A 252 15.20 -6.23 -16.84
N ASP A 253 14.87 -5.78 -15.62
CA ASP A 253 13.71 -6.29 -14.90
C ASP A 253 13.28 -5.34 -13.75
N SER A 254 12.06 -5.56 -13.25
CA SER A 254 11.47 -4.92 -12.09
C SER A 254 11.49 -3.39 -12.16
N LEU A 255 10.98 -2.85 -13.26
CA LEU A 255 10.96 -1.40 -13.46
C LEU A 255 9.87 -0.73 -12.60
N GLU A 256 10.19 0.43 -12.06
CA GLU A 256 9.23 1.33 -11.40
C GLU A 256 9.37 2.72 -12.02
N PHE A 257 8.24 3.38 -12.26
CA PHE A 257 8.22 4.74 -12.78
C PHE A 257 7.04 5.46 -12.17
N ASN A 258 7.30 6.50 -11.41
CA ASN A 258 6.34 7.18 -10.57
C ASN A 258 6.66 8.68 -10.51
N GLU A 259 5.61 9.49 -10.37
CA GLU A 259 5.79 10.89 -9.94
C GLU A 259 6.37 10.91 -8.53
N TYR A 260 7.28 11.84 -8.28
CA TYR A 260 8.01 11.93 -7.02
C TYR A 260 8.04 13.38 -6.57
N GLU A 261 7.18 13.74 -5.62
CA GLU A 261 7.03 15.13 -5.15
C GLU A 261 7.53 15.28 -3.72
N GLY A 262 8.56 16.09 -3.53
CA GLY A 262 9.06 16.54 -2.24
C GLY A 262 10.57 16.78 -2.25
N ASP A 263 11.14 17.11 -1.09
CA ASP A 263 12.55 17.50 -0.96
C ASP A 263 13.44 16.38 -0.40
N TYR A 264 12.89 15.51 0.45
CA TYR A 264 13.65 14.45 1.12
C TYR A 264 12.89 13.12 1.32
N THR A 265 13.65 12.05 1.50
CA THR A 265 13.19 10.70 1.84
C THR A 265 13.74 10.30 3.20
N ILE A 266 13.12 9.33 3.88
CA ILE A 266 13.63 8.78 5.14
C ILE A 266 13.47 7.26 5.16
N ASP A 267 14.52 6.55 5.57
CA ASP A 267 14.44 5.15 5.96
C ASP A 267 14.16 5.07 7.46
N TYR A 268 12.93 4.69 7.83
CA TYR A 268 12.51 4.57 9.23
C TYR A 268 13.26 3.50 10.01
N THR A 269 13.89 2.55 9.33
CA THR A 269 14.66 1.49 9.98
C THR A 269 16.02 2.01 10.41
N THR A 270 16.72 2.71 9.51
CA THR A 270 18.08 3.20 9.73
C THR A 270 18.12 4.61 10.30
N GLY A 271 17.06 5.40 10.14
CA GLY A 271 17.00 6.81 10.54
C GLY A 271 17.75 7.74 9.59
N VAL A 272 18.06 7.29 8.37
CA VAL A 272 18.76 8.11 7.38
C VAL A 272 17.77 8.94 6.59
N VAL A 273 17.96 10.27 6.60
CA VAL A 273 17.24 11.23 5.76
C VAL A 273 18.10 11.57 4.55
N GLN A 274 17.57 11.38 3.36
CA GLN A 274 18.27 11.63 2.09
C GLN A 274 17.54 12.70 1.30
N PHE A 275 18.25 13.75 0.91
CA PHE A 275 17.69 14.79 0.04
C PHE A 275 17.83 14.41 -1.43
N ILE A 276 16.81 14.74 -2.21
CA ILE A 276 16.79 14.47 -3.65
C ILE A 276 17.01 15.77 -4.44
N PHE A 277 17.91 15.72 -5.41
CA PHE A 277 18.08 16.72 -6.48
C PHE A 277 17.94 18.19 -6.05
N GLU A 278 16.80 18.84 -6.31
CA GLU A 278 16.57 20.27 -6.00
C GLU A 278 16.40 20.56 -4.49
N GLY A 279 16.09 19.55 -3.69
CA GLY A 279 16.00 19.64 -2.23
C GLY A 279 17.36 19.57 -1.53
N VAL A 280 18.45 19.27 -2.25
CA VAL A 280 19.78 19.14 -1.66
C VAL A 280 20.18 20.46 -0.98
N PRO A 281 20.45 20.44 0.35
CA PRO A 281 20.91 21.62 1.05
C PRO A 281 22.22 22.10 0.42
N GLY A 282 22.23 23.34 -0.07
CA GLY A 282 23.44 23.95 -0.61
C GLY A 282 24.58 23.96 0.42
N ASP A 283 25.82 24.10 -0.05
CA ASP A 283 27.00 24.14 0.81
C ASP A 283 26.85 25.19 1.93
N GLY A 284 27.00 24.73 3.17
CA GLY A 284 26.89 25.56 4.37
C GLY A 284 25.46 25.90 4.81
N LYS A 285 24.43 25.32 4.21
CA LYS A 285 23.04 25.45 4.66
C LYS A 285 22.80 24.64 5.93
N GLU A 286 22.10 25.22 6.90
CA GLU A 286 21.79 24.53 8.16
C GLU A 286 20.64 23.56 7.95
N VAL A 287 20.81 22.31 8.39
CA VAL A 287 19.79 21.26 8.30
C VAL A 287 19.38 20.85 9.70
N THR A 288 18.09 20.97 10.01
CA THR A 288 17.52 20.54 11.29
C THR A 288 16.47 19.46 11.04
N ILE A 289 16.57 18.33 11.73
CA ILE A 289 15.63 17.22 11.61
C ILE A 289 15.07 16.91 12.99
N ALA A 290 13.80 17.22 13.21
CA ALA A 290 13.08 16.85 14.43
C ALA A 290 12.28 15.58 14.17
N TYR A 291 12.41 14.56 15.01
CA TYR A 291 11.76 13.25 14.81
C TYR A 291 11.50 12.56 16.16
N ALA A 292 10.62 11.55 16.15
CA ALA A 292 10.49 10.63 17.26
C ALA A 292 11.15 9.29 16.90
N TYR A 293 11.79 8.64 17.86
CA TYR A 293 12.36 7.31 17.67
C TYR A 293 11.96 6.37 18.80
N TYR A 294 12.00 5.08 18.50
CA TYR A 294 11.75 4.03 19.46
C TYR A 294 13.01 3.66 20.24
N THR A 295 12.93 3.58 21.56
CA THR A 295 14.03 3.01 22.36
C THR A 295 14.04 1.48 22.27
N PRO A 296 15.19 0.83 22.05
CA PRO A 296 15.27 -0.63 22.06
C PRO A 296 14.94 -1.17 23.45
N GLY A 297 13.84 -1.92 23.54
CA GLY A 297 13.37 -2.59 24.75
C GLY A 297 12.42 -3.71 24.38
N THR A 298 12.39 -4.80 25.16
CA THR A 298 11.41 -5.87 24.97
C THR A 298 10.01 -5.30 25.15
N PRO A 299 9.10 -5.41 24.17
CA PRO A 299 7.73 -4.95 24.33
C PRO A 299 7.10 -5.65 25.54
N THR A 300 6.56 -4.87 26.46
CA THR A 300 5.94 -5.41 27.68
C THR A 300 4.42 -5.51 27.58
N HIS A 301 3.82 -4.86 26.59
CA HIS A 301 2.37 -4.73 26.41
C HIS A 301 2.01 -4.57 24.91
N TYR A 302 0.74 -4.78 24.57
CA TYR A 302 0.18 -4.43 23.26
C TYR A 302 -0.44 -3.03 23.33
N ALA A 303 -0.19 -2.20 22.31
CA ALA A 303 -0.93 -0.96 22.10
C ALA A 303 -2.12 -1.25 21.18
N ILE A 304 -3.34 -0.92 21.63
CA ILE A 304 -4.55 -0.99 20.80
C ILE A 304 -4.96 0.45 20.49
N THR A 305 -4.91 0.83 19.22
CA THR A 305 -5.24 2.17 18.74
C THR A 305 -6.36 2.11 17.71
N GLY A 306 -7.11 3.20 17.59
CA GLY A 306 -8.14 3.34 16.54
C GLY A 306 -7.54 3.76 15.21
N GLY A 307 -8.27 3.50 14.12
CA GLY A 307 -7.88 3.85 12.76
C GLY A 307 -9.10 4.02 11.85
N GLU A 308 -8.84 4.23 10.57
CA GLU A 308 -9.87 4.20 9.53
C GLU A 308 -10.47 2.80 9.42
N ILE A 309 -11.80 2.74 9.25
CA ILE A 309 -12.52 1.48 9.03
C ILE A 309 -12.30 1.06 7.58
N VAL A 310 -11.76 -0.13 7.39
CA VAL A 310 -11.51 -0.75 6.08
C VAL A 310 -12.38 -1.97 5.87
N ASP A 311 -12.50 -2.46 4.63
CA ASP A 311 -13.34 -3.62 4.29
C ASP A 311 -13.02 -4.87 5.13
N SER A 312 -11.75 -5.05 5.52
CA SER A 312 -11.34 -6.18 6.36
C SER A 312 -11.80 -6.09 7.83
N ASP A 313 -12.28 -4.93 8.29
CA ASP A 313 -12.81 -4.76 9.65
C ASP A 313 -14.25 -5.30 9.78
N TYR A 314 -14.93 -5.55 8.66
CA TYR A 314 -16.25 -6.19 8.66
C TYR A 314 -16.10 -7.70 8.88
N ILE A 315 -16.79 -8.20 9.89
CA ILE A 315 -16.85 -9.64 10.17
C ILE A 315 -17.88 -10.25 9.23
N ASP A 316 -17.45 -11.18 8.37
CA ASP A 316 -18.33 -11.84 7.38
C ASP A 316 -19.66 -12.31 7.99
N ASN A 317 -19.59 -13.01 9.13
CA ASN A 317 -20.76 -13.54 9.82
C ASN A 317 -20.56 -13.57 11.34
N VAL A 318 -21.45 -12.92 12.08
CA VAL A 318 -21.60 -13.09 13.53
C VAL A 318 -22.85 -13.92 13.78
N ALA A 319 -22.72 -15.00 14.55
CA ALA A 319 -23.82 -15.95 14.77
C ALA A 319 -24.13 -16.17 16.25
N LEU A 320 -25.41 -16.11 16.60
CA LEU A 320 -25.95 -16.57 17.87
C LEU A 320 -26.50 -17.99 17.70
N VAL A 321 -25.94 -18.94 18.43
CA VAL A 321 -26.35 -20.36 18.39
C VAL A 321 -27.15 -20.71 19.66
N GLY A 322 -28.41 -21.08 19.49
CA GLY A 322 -29.26 -21.66 20.53
C GLY A 322 -29.56 -23.14 20.26
N GLU A 323 -30.12 -23.84 21.23
CA GLU A 323 -30.54 -25.25 21.09
C GLU A 323 -32.07 -25.39 21.22
N ILE A 324 -32.69 -26.21 20.37
CA ILE A 324 -34.10 -26.57 20.51
C ILE A 324 -34.30 -27.42 21.76
N SER A 325 -35.13 -26.92 22.67
CA SER A 325 -35.51 -27.62 23.90
C SER A 325 -35.95 -29.05 23.61
N GLY A 326 -35.24 -30.02 24.20
CA GLY A 326 -35.56 -31.45 24.12
C GLY A 326 -35.19 -32.14 22.81
N LYS A 327 -34.50 -31.48 21.86
CA LYS A 327 -34.12 -32.09 20.56
C LYS A 327 -32.64 -32.08 20.23
N GLY A 328 -31.78 -31.33 20.94
CA GLY A 328 -30.34 -31.33 20.68
C GLY A 328 -29.92 -30.69 19.35
N GLN A 329 -30.84 -30.01 18.66
CA GLN A 329 -30.58 -29.42 17.34
C GLN A 329 -30.40 -27.89 17.47
N PRO A 330 -29.41 -27.29 16.77
CA PRO A 330 -29.13 -25.87 16.90
C PRO A 330 -30.10 -25.01 16.09
N VAL A 331 -30.48 -23.85 16.64
CA VAL A 331 -31.05 -22.72 15.92
C VAL A 331 -29.97 -21.66 15.81
N ILE A 332 -29.70 -21.16 14.62
CA ILE A 332 -28.60 -20.21 14.37
C ILE A 332 -29.17 -18.92 13.81
N CYS A 333 -28.99 -17.80 14.52
CA CYS A 333 -29.28 -16.46 14.01
C CYS A 333 -27.97 -15.81 13.57
N ILE A 334 -27.88 -15.36 12.32
CA ILE A 334 -26.66 -14.83 11.70
C ILE A 334 -26.91 -13.38 11.30
N VAL A 335 -25.93 -12.52 11.58
CA VAL A 335 -25.80 -11.16 11.06
C VAL A 335 -24.59 -11.15 10.11
N LYS A 336 -24.76 -10.62 8.91
CA LYS A 336 -23.75 -10.60 7.84
C LYS A 336 -23.05 -9.25 7.76
N ASN A 337 -21.78 -9.23 7.34
CA ASN A 337 -20.96 -8.03 7.23
C ASN A 337 -21.07 -7.18 8.49
N ALA A 338 -20.83 -7.82 9.63
CA ALA A 338 -21.10 -7.26 10.93
C ALA A 338 -19.95 -6.34 11.36
N LEU A 339 -20.29 -5.15 11.87
CA LEU A 339 -19.34 -4.20 12.43
C LEU A 339 -19.69 -3.93 13.89
N ALA A 340 -18.68 -3.76 14.74
CA ALA A 340 -18.86 -3.37 16.14
C ALA A 340 -19.20 -1.87 16.23
N ASP A 341 -20.48 -1.53 16.06
CA ASP A 341 -20.96 -0.14 16.01
C ASP A 341 -21.00 0.55 17.38
N ALA A 342 -21.14 -0.22 18.46
CA ALA A 342 -21.21 0.35 19.80
C ALA A 342 -19.81 0.67 20.33
N GLY A 343 -19.61 1.92 20.76
CA GLY A 343 -18.38 2.34 21.41
C GLY A 343 -18.05 1.45 22.61
N PHE A 344 -16.85 0.87 22.62
CA PHE A 344 -16.37 0.05 23.73
C PHE A 344 -16.41 0.85 25.04
N ALA A 345 -17.16 0.36 26.02
CA ALA A 345 -17.28 0.96 27.34
C ALA A 345 -16.98 -0.08 28.42
N LEU A 346 -16.11 0.30 29.36
CA LEU A 346 -15.73 -0.53 30.49
C LEU A 346 -15.99 0.25 31.79
N SER A 347 -16.93 -0.22 32.61
CA SER A 347 -17.19 0.32 33.94
C SER A 347 -16.70 -0.64 35.02
N THR A 348 -15.89 -0.16 35.96
CA THR A 348 -15.39 -0.98 37.07
C THR A 348 -16.06 -0.57 38.39
N ALA A 349 -16.42 -1.55 39.21
CA ALA A 349 -16.96 -1.32 40.55
C ALA A 349 -16.26 -2.23 41.57
N PRO A 350 -16.11 -1.80 42.84
CA PRO A 350 -15.45 -2.62 43.86
C PRO A 350 -16.20 -3.94 44.06
N ARG A 351 -15.48 -5.06 43.90
CA ARG A 351 -16.01 -6.45 44.03
C ARG A 351 -17.02 -6.85 42.95
N ASP A 352 -17.06 -6.15 41.82
CA ASP A 352 -17.85 -6.51 40.65
C ASP A 352 -16.93 -6.78 39.45
N GLU A 353 -17.28 -7.79 38.66
CA GLU A 353 -16.53 -8.15 37.46
C GLU A 353 -17.16 -7.43 36.27
N SER A 354 -16.41 -6.56 35.60
CA SER A 354 -16.92 -5.83 34.44
C SER A 354 -17.03 -6.78 33.25
N VAL A 355 -18.23 -6.90 32.68
CA VAL A 355 -18.50 -7.68 31.47
C VAL A 355 -18.94 -6.70 30.38
N PRO A 356 -18.04 -6.30 29.46
CA PRO A 356 -18.38 -5.39 28.37
C PRO A 356 -19.39 -6.05 27.43
N SER A 357 -20.40 -5.27 27.02
CA SER A 357 -21.39 -5.68 26.03
C SER A 357 -21.07 -5.03 24.70
N ILE A 358 -20.93 -5.84 23.64
CA ILE A 358 -20.61 -5.38 22.28
C ILE A 358 -21.82 -5.62 21.40
N VAL A 359 -22.14 -4.63 20.57
CA VAL A 359 -23.22 -4.71 19.59
C VAL A 359 -22.62 -4.78 18.20
N PHE A 360 -22.88 -5.89 17.51
CA PHE A 360 -22.51 -6.11 16.12
C PHE A 360 -23.71 -5.80 15.23
N THR A 361 -23.59 -4.85 14.31
CA THR A 361 -24.65 -4.50 13.34
C THR A 361 -24.29 -4.99 11.94
N GLY A 362 -25.24 -5.61 11.24
CA GLY A 362 -25.05 -6.09 9.88
C GLY A 362 -25.23 -5.01 8.82
N HIS A 363 -24.37 -5.04 7.81
CA HIS A 363 -24.33 -4.06 6.73
C HIS A 363 -24.65 -4.69 5.37
N TYR A 364 -25.36 -3.95 4.53
CA TYR A 364 -25.66 -4.38 3.15
C TYR A 364 -24.36 -4.46 2.33
N SER A 365 -24.25 -5.47 1.48
CA SER A 365 -23.15 -5.53 0.52
C SER A 365 -23.41 -4.55 -0.63
N GLY A 366 -22.38 -3.82 -1.06
CA GLY A 366 -22.46 -2.96 -2.24
C GLY A 366 -22.77 -3.70 -3.55
N ALA A 367 -22.67 -5.04 -3.56
CA ALA A 367 -22.96 -5.88 -4.72
C ALA A 367 -24.44 -6.25 -4.86
N THR A 368 -25.20 -6.30 -3.75
CA THR A 368 -26.64 -6.64 -3.76
C THR A 368 -27.41 -5.77 -2.76
N ALA A 369 -28.05 -4.71 -3.27
CA ALA A 369 -28.78 -3.74 -2.44
C ALA A 369 -30.09 -4.30 -1.82
N ASP A 370 -30.58 -5.45 -2.28
CA ASP A 370 -31.86 -6.01 -1.87
C ASP A 370 -31.74 -7.15 -0.84
N ASP A 371 -30.52 -7.64 -0.58
CA ASP A 371 -30.30 -8.74 0.36
C ASP A 371 -30.16 -8.20 1.79
N GLU A 372 -31.19 -8.40 2.62
CA GLU A 372 -31.14 -8.01 4.04
C GLU A 372 -29.96 -8.74 4.75
N PRO A 373 -29.12 -8.06 5.55
CA PRO A 373 -27.88 -8.62 6.09
C PRO A 373 -28.08 -9.51 7.33
N TRP A 374 -29.04 -10.43 7.27
CA TRP A 374 -29.32 -11.41 8.32
C TRP A 374 -29.87 -12.73 7.78
N GLU A 375 -29.70 -13.81 8.54
CA GLU A 375 -30.23 -15.14 8.21
C GLU A 375 -30.60 -15.89 9.50
N ILE A 376 -31.78 -16.52 9.56
CA ILE A 376 -32.13 -17.44 10.65
C ILE A 376 -32.21 -18.86 10.10
N ARG A 377 -31.33 -19.73 10.57
CA ARG A 377 -31.33 -21.16 10.25
C ARG A 377 -32.08 -21.92 11.32
N TYR A 378 -33.28 -22.35 10.98
CA TYR A 378 -34.08 -23.25 11.81
C TYR A 378 -34.02 -24.67 11.26
N PRO A 379 -33.70 -25.69 12.08
CA PRO A 379 -33.54 -27.06 11.59
C PRO A 379 -34.91 -27.63 11.21
N ARG A 380 -34.96 -28.35 10.09
CA ARG A 380 -36.15 -29.06 9.62
C ARG A 380 -36.27 -30.38 10.41
N VAL A 381 -37.05 -30.34 11.48
CA VAL A 381 -37.39 -31.52 12.32
C VAL A 381 -38.46 -32.41 11.72
#